data_AF-A0A2D6W7Z4-F1
#
_entry.id   AF-A0A2D6W7Z4-F1
#
_cell.length_a   1.000
_cell.length_b   1.000
_cell.length_c   1.000
_cell.angle_alpha   90.00
_cell.angle_beta   90.00
_cell.angle_gamma   90.00
#
_symmetry.space_group_name_H-M   'P 1'
#
loop_
_entity.id
_entity.type
_entity.pdbx_description
1 polymer ?
#
loop_
_entity_poly.entity_id
_entity_poly.type
_entity_poly.pdbx_seq_one_letter_code
_entity_poly.pdbx_strand_id
1 'polypeptide(L)'
;SMPELPDMTDKQRNALDKIEEIASLPNMNYRYRQEPGDILLLNNWVTLHKRSEFIDHDEEKKKRHILRAWVSPDNNRAIDPLFKDNYGDYRAGFVRGGMKASEK
;
A
#
# COMPACT_ATOMS: atom_id res chain seq x y z
N SER A 1 19.18 -2.76 -13.23
CA SER A 1 18.67 -4.07 -12.81
C SER A 1 19.35 -4.44 -11.51
N MET A 2 18.69 -5.25 -10.67
CA MET A 2 19.30 -5.93 -9.52
C MET A 2 19.67 -7.34 -10.03
N PRO A 3 20.91 -7.57 -10.53
CA PRO A 3 21.28 -8.81 -11.23
C PRO A 3 21.15 -10.07 -10.37
N GLU A 4 21.07 -9.93 -9.06
CA GLU A 4 20.82 -11.02 -8.10
C GLU A 4 19.36 -11.49 -8.07
N LEU A 5 18.42 -10.73 -8.66
CA LEU A 5 17.01 -11.10 -8.74
C LEU A 5 16.71 -11.73 -10.10
N PRO A 6 15.93 -12.83 -10.15
CA PRO A 6 15.52 -13.41 -11.40
C PRO A 6 14.63 -12.45 -12.19
N ASP A 7 14.78 -12.46 -13.52
CA ASP A 7 13.86 -11.73 -14.40
C ASP A 7 12.43 -12.26 -14.24
N MET A 8 11.47 -11.35 -14.32
CA MET A 8 10.06 -11.73 -14.37
C MET A 8 9.78 -12.47 -15.67
N THR A 9 9.12 -13.62 -15.56
CA THR A 9 8.52 -14.28 -16.71
C THR A 9 7.48 -13.37 -17.36
N ASP A 10 7.23 -13.56 -18.65
CA ASP A 10 6.18 -12.81 -19.37
C ASP A 10 4.82 -12.94 -18.68
N LYS A 11 4.51 -14.12 -18.13
CA LYS A 11 3.28 -14.37 -17.39
C LYS A 11 3.16 -13.50 -16.13
N GLN A 12 4.25 -13.35 -15.36
CA GLN A 12 4.26 -12.50 -14.17
C GLN A 12 4.13 -11.03 -14.54
N ARG A 13 4.87 -10.58 -15.57
CA ARG A 13 4.78 -9.21 -16.08
C ARG A 13 3.35 -8.89 -16.53
N ASN A 14 2.79 -9.72 -17.40
CA ASN A 14 1.42 -9.55 -17.89
C ASN A 14 0.38 -9.53 -16.75
N ALA A 15 0.60 -10.30 -15.68
CA ALA A 15 -0.29 -10.29 -14.52
C ALA A 15 -0.23 -8.94 -13.76
N LEU A 16 0.96 -8.38 -13.56
CA LEU A 16 1.13 -7.07 -12.93
C LEU A 16 0.57 -5.94 -13.80
N ASP A 17 0.83 -5.98 -15.11
CA ASP A 17 0.28 -5.02 -16.08
C ASP A 17 -1.26 -5.04 -16.04
N LYS A 18 -1.86 -6.23 -15.92
CA LYS A 18 -3.32 -6.35 -15.83
C LYS A 18 -3.89 -5.78 -14.52
N ILE A 19 -3.16 -5.91 -13.41
CA ILE A 19 -3.54 -5.27 -12.14
C ILE A 19 -3.55 -3.75 -12.31
N GLU A 20 -2.51 -3.17 -12.92
CA GLU A 20 -2.42 -1.73 -13.15
C GLU A 20 -3.51 -1.22 -14.11
N GLU A 21 -3.76 -1.96 -15.20
CA GLU A 21 -4.82 -1.66 -16.17
C GLU A 21 -6.18 -1.57 -15.47
N ILE A 22 -6.56 -2.62 -14.73
CA ILE A 22 -7.86 -2.70 -14.04
C ILE A 22 -7.96 -1.63 -12.95
N ALA A 23 -6.92 -1.45 -12.14
CA ALA A 23 -6.90 -0.44 -11.08
C ALA A 23 -6.97 0.99 -11.63
N SER A 24 -6.62 1.21 -12.90
CA SER A 24 -6.68 2.52 -13.55
C SER A 24 -8.01 2.80 -14.26
N LEU A 25 -8.94 1.84 -14.32
CA LEU A 25 -10.26 2.05 -14.91
C LEU A 25 -11.08 3.09 -14.12
N PRO A 26 -11.81 4.02 -14.77
CA PRO A 26 -12.54 5.10 -14.09
C PRO A 26 -13.57 4.64 -13.05
N ASN A 27 -14.13 3.45 -13.20
CA ASN A 27 -15.07 2.86 -12.24
C ASN A 27 -14.39 2.04 -11.12
N MET A 28 -13.08 1.83 -11.22
CA MET A 28 -12.28 1.06 -10.26
C MET A 28 -11.33 1.94 -9.43
N ASN A 29 -11.19 3.22 -9.77
CA ASN A 29 -10.46 4.18 -8.96
C ASN A 29 -11.28 5.41 -8.60
N TYR A 30 -10.86 6.04 -7.51
CA TYR A 30 -11.40 7.31 -7.06
C TYR A 30 -10.25 8.29 -6.85
N ARG A 31 -10.42 9.53 -7.32
CA ARG A 31 -9.47 10.60 -7.11
C ARG A 31 -9.95 11.49 -5.97
N TYR A 32 -9.16 11.54 -4.91
CA TYR A 32 -9.44 12.36 -3.74
C TYR A 32 -8.35 13.42 -3.54
N ARG A 33 -8.75 14.67 -3.27
CA ARG A 33 -7.84 15.73 -2.86
C ARG A 33 -7.91 15.84 -1.34
N GLN A 34 -6.84 15.43 -0.66
CA GLN A 34 -6.75 15.53 0.79
C GLN A 34 -6.40 16.94 1.23
N GLU A 35 -7.13 17.48 2.20
CA GLU A 35 -6.96 18.80 2.80
C GLU A 35 -6.55 18.70 4.28
N PRO A 36 -5.99 19.78 4.88
CA PRO A 36 -5.68 19.80 6.31
C PRO A 36 -6.92 19.50 7.15
N GLY A 37 -6.81 18.49 8.02
CA GLY A 37 -7.93 18.00 8.85
C GLY A 37 -8.56 16.70 8.36
N ASP A 38 -8.34 16.33 7.10
CA ASP A 38 -8.87 15.08 6.54
C ASP A 38 -8.18 13.83 7.10
N ILE A 39 -8.98 12.80 7.40
CA ILE A 39 -8.50 11.46 7.74
C ILE A 39 -8.94 10.50 6.64
N LEU A 40 -7.97 9.88 5.97
CA LEU A 40 -8.20 8.84 4.99
C LEU A 40 -7.92 7.47 5.61
N LEU A 41 -8.97 6.67 5.83
CA LEU A 41 -8.86 5.28 6.28
C LEU A 41 -8.90 4.35 5.06
N LEU A 42 -7.84 3.57 4.86
CA LEU A 42 -7.73 2.62 3.75
C LEU A 42 -7.57 1.20 4.30
N ASN A 43 -8.34 0.27 3.73
CA ASN A 43 -8.07 -1.16 3.95
C ASN A 43 -6.96 -1.61 3.00
N ASN A 44 -5.74 -1.69 3.54
CA ASN A 44 -4.53 -2.01 2.77
C ASN A 44 -4.58 -3.36 2.04
N TRP A 45 -5.46 -4.28 2.44
CA TRP A 45 -5.57 -5.60 1.81
C TRP A 45 -6.40 -5.63 0.53
N VAL A 46 -7.16 -4.56 0.26
CA VAL A 46 -8.10 -4.52 -0.87
C VAL A 46 -8.04 -3.22 -1.67
N THR A 47 -7.27 -2.23 -1.21
CA THR A 47 -7.20 -0.91 -1.83
C THR A 47 -5.77 -0.55 -2.21
N LEU A 48 -5.50 -0.52 -3.51
CA LEU A 48 -4.30 0.11 -4.05
C LEU A 48 -4.44 1.63 -3.96
N HIS A 49 -3.35 2.30 -3.60
CA HIS A 49 -3.34 3.76 -3.46
C HIS A 49 -2.10 4.35 -4.13
N LYS A 50 -2.27 5.49 -4.81
CA LYS A 50 -1.18 6.25 -5.43
C LYS A 50 -1.38 7.74 -5.20
N ARG A 51 -0.32 8.50 -5.42
CA ARG A 51 -0.32 9.97 -5.36
C ARG A 51 0.03 10.51 -6.75
N SER A 52 -0.64 11.57 -7.19
CA SER A 52 -0.20 12.30 -8.38
C SER A 52 1.14 13.01 -8.14
N GLU A 53 1.80 13.40 -9.23
CA GLU A 53 2.91 14.34 -9.17
C GLU A 53 2.45 15.67 -8.55
N PHE A 54 3.36 16.33 -7.83
CA PHE A 54 3.16 17.67 -7.30
C PHE A 54 4.53 18.34 -7.10
N ILE A 55 4.55 19.67 -7.14
CA ILE A 55 5.70 20.49 -6.77
C ILE A 55 5.41 21.00 -5.36
N ASP A 56 6.39 20.86 -4.46
CA ASP A 56 6.26 21.33 -3.09
C ASP A 56 6.58 22.83 -2.98
N HIS A 57 6.20 23.45 -1.87
CA HIS A 57 6.53 24.85 -1.62
C HIS A 57 7.99 25.02 -1.17
N ASP A 58 8.63 26.12 -1.57
CA ASP A 58 9.97 26.49 -1.08
C ASP A 58 9.94 26.78 0.44
N GLU A 59 8.89 27.44 0.90
CA GLU A 59 8.67 27.74 2.33
C GLU A 59 8.29 26.47 3.11
N GLU A 60 9.13 26.07 4.07
CA GLU A 60 8.97 24.84 4.86
C GLU A 60 7.57 24.68 5.49
N LYS A 61 7.00 25.76 6.02
CA LYS A 61 5.68 25.73 6.68
C LYS A 61 4.50 25.47 5.73
N LYS A 62 4.72 25.61 4.42
CA LYS A 62 3.70 25.37 3.39
C LYS A 62 3.87 23.99 2.75
N LYS A 63 4.92 23.26 3.09
CA LYS A 63 5.16 21.94 2.50
C LYS A 63 4.08 20.95 2.90
N ARG A 64 3.77 20.02 1.99
CA ARG A 64 2.75 18.99 2.24
C ARG A 64 3.21 18.04 3.34
N HIS A 65 2.54 18.08 4.50
CA HIS A 65 2.83 17.22 5.65
C HIS A 65 1.68 16.23 5.93
N ILE A 66 1.99 14.94 6.03
CA ILE A 66 1.01 13.87 6.31
C ILE A 66 1.54 12.95 7.40
N LEU A 67 0.69 12.66 8.37
CA LEU A 67 0.90 11.61 9.36
C LEU A 67 0.28 10.31 8.87
N ARG A 68 0.98 9.20 9.05
CA ARG A 68 0.53 7.86 8.65
C ARG A 68 0.65 6.89 9.81
N ALA A 69 -0.43 6.16 10.07
CA ALA A 69 -0.48 5.08 11.04
C ALA A 69 -0.93 3.78 10.37
N TRP A 70 -0.46 2.64 10.89
CA TRP A 70 -0.92 1.31 10.52
C TRP A 70 -1.74 0.75 11.67
N VAL A 71 -2.95 0.28 11.38
CA VAL A 71 -3.89 -0.24 12.38
C VAL A 71 -4.27 -1.66 11.97
N SER A 72 -4.19 -2.59 12.93
CA SER A 72 -4.64 -3.97 12.75
C SER A 72 -5.72 -4.27 13.79
N PRO A 73 -7.01 -4.24 13.41
CA PRO A 73 -8.08 -4.57 14.34
C PRO A 73 -8.16 -6.09 14.53
N ASP A 74 -8.73 -6.51 15.65
CA ASP A 74 -8.98 -7.91 16.03
C ASP A 74 -10.18 -8.53 15.29
N ASN A 75 -10.88 -7.79 14.43
CA ASN A 75 -11.99 -8.26 13.60
C ASN A 75 -11.62 -8.34 12.10
N ASN A 76 -10.34 -8.57 11.79
CA ASN A 76 -9.82 -8.58 10.43
C ASN A 76 -10.07 -9.91 9.66
N ARG A 77 -10.03 -9.85 8.32
CA ARG A 77 -10.08 -11.03 7.43
C ARG A 77 -8.76 -11.79 7.44
N ALA A 78 -8.79 -13.07 7.08
CA ALA A 78 -7.59 -13.81 6.76
C ALA A 78 -6.87 -13.24 5.53
N ILE A 79 -5.55 -13.44 5.49
CA ILE A 79 -4.66 -13.08 4.38
C ILE A 79 -3.88 -14.33 3.95
N ASP A 80 -3.15 -14.23 2.84
CA ASP A 80 -2.36 -15.36 2.34
C ASP A 80 -1.29 -15.79 3.36
N PRO A 81 -1.11 -17.10 3.62
CA PRO A 81 -0.07 -17.60 4.53
C PRO A 81 1.34 -17.11 4.21
N LEU A 82 1.64 -16.74 2.96
CA LEU A 82 2.92 -16.16 2.56
C LEU A 82 3.24 -14.83 3.24
N PHE A 83 2.22 -14.13 3.77
CA PHE A 83 2.41 -12.89 4.53
C PHE A 83 2.76 -13.10 6.00
N LYS A 84 2.86 -14.35 6.48
CA LYS A 84 3.12 -14.64 7.89
C LYS A 84 4.42 -13.99 8.38
N ASP A 85 5.49 -14.05 7.58
CA ASP A 85 6.79 -13.50 7.99
C ASP A 85 6.78 -11.97 8.06
N ASN A 86 5.94 -11.32 7.24
CA ASN A 86 5.79 -9.88 7.23
C ASN A 86 4.92 -9.36 8.39
N TYR A 87 3.88 -10.09 8.80
CA TYR A 87 2.81 -9.59 9.68
C TYR A 87 2.60 -10.41 10.97
N GLY A 88 3.33 -11.50 11.16
CA GLY A 88 3.29 -12.39 12.32
C GLY A 88 2.17 -13.45 12.30
N ASP A 89 1.00 -13.11 11.77
CA ASP A 89 -0.13 -14.03 11.62
C ASP A 89 -0.92 -13.72 10.34
N TYR A 90 -1.58 -14.74 9.78
CA TYR A 90 -2.38 -14.65 8.55
C TYR A 90 -3.87 -15.02 8.77
N ARG A 91 -4.22 -15.55 9.94
CA ARG A 91 -5.59 -16.00 10.25
C ARG A 91 -6.52 -14.81 10.50
N ALA A 92 -7.82 -15.01 10.31
CA ALA A 92 -8.83 -14.00 10.64
C ALA A 92 -8.89 -13.78 12.17
N GLY A 93 -9.16 -12.55 12.58
CA GLY A 93 -9.39 -12.19 13.98
C GLY A 93 -8.13 -12.02 14.85
N PHE A 94 -6.93 -12.17 14.28
CA PHE A 94 -5.68 -11.99 15.00
C PHE A 94 -5.13 -10.59 14.76
N VAL A 95 -4.77 -9.87 15.84
CA VAL A 95 -4.04 -8.61 15.72
C VAL A 95 -2.67 -8.88 15.07
N ARG A 96 -2.39 -8.15 13.99
CA ARG A 96 -1.14 -8.25 13.23
C ARG A 96 -0.22 -7.07 13.51
N GLY A 97 1.09 -7.29 13.45
CA GLY A 97 2.08 -6.22 13.47
C GLY A 97 2.24 -5.54 12.10
N GLY A 98 3.21 -4.64 12.00
CA GLY A 98 3.74 -4.18 10.71
C GLY A 98 4.97 -4.99 10.30
N MET A 99 5.45 -4.76 9.07
CA MET A 99 6.74 -5.30 8.62
C MET A 99 7.83 -4.92 9.61
N LYS A 100 8.46 -5.93 10.19
CA LYS A 100 9.62 -5.72 11.07
C LYS A 100 10.74 -5.13 10.23
N ALA A 101 11.33 -4.03 10.69
CA ALA A 101 12.56 -3.55 10.10
C ALA A 101 13.61 -4.66 10.22
N SER A 102 14.31 -4.98 9.13
CA SER A 102 15.49 -5.83 9.22
C SER A 102 16.48 -5.14 10.16
N GLU A 103 16.99 -5.87 11.15
CA GLU A 103 18.18 -5.45 11.86
C GLU A 103 19.28 -5.20 10.82
N LYS A 104 19.88 -4.02 10.84
CA LYS A 104 20.97 -3.65 9.95
C LYS A 104 22.25 -4.37 10.35
#